data_AF-A0A6P8Z926-F1
#
_entry.id   AF-A0A6P8Z926-F1
#
_cell.length_a   1.000
_cell.length_b   1.000
_cell.length_c   1.000
_cell.angle_alpha   90.00
_cell.angle_beta   90.00
_cell.angle_gamma   90.00
#
_symmetry.space_group_name_H-M   'P 1'
#
loop_
_entity.id
_entity.type
_entity.pdbx_description
1 polymer ?
#
loop_
_entity_poly.entity_id
_entity_poly.type
_entity_poly.pdbx_seq_one_letter_code
_entity_poly.pdbx_strand_id
1 'polypeptide(L)'
;MTAPQLSQFRKKPSKVSEVTPFHECKQLIRSKEKEYTDLLLKYQQLENELKNAFTNRTTLKVELNKIEEECKKQEARYELLRAKASMNKGAVKRILEEQALLIEKSIKKLHIKIEALNIEIAAQELKLKNKVEANRKIRELLH
;
A
#
# COMPACT_ATOMS: atom_id res chain seq x y z
N MET A 1 -60.60 67.95 -27.61
CA MET A 1 -59.96 66.97 -28.51
C MET A 1 -59.06 66.08 -27.67
N THR A 2 -59.47 64.84 -27.43
CA THR A 2 -58.82 63.89 -26.52
C THR A 2 -58.11 62.82 -27.34
N ALA A 3 -56.81 62.62 -27.06
CA ALA A 3 -55.97 61.64 -27.75
C ALA A 3 -56.40 60.19 -27.41
N PRO A 4 -56.42 59.25 -28.36
CA PRO A 4 -56.77 57.87 -28.07
C PRO A 4 -55.69 57.18 -27.23
N GLN A 5 -56.13 56.44 -26.21
CA GLN A 5 -55.30 55.57 -25.40
C GLN A 5 -54.73 54.41 -26.24
N LEU A 6 -53.40 54.27 -26.29
CA LEU A 6 -52.73 53.08 -26.79
C LEU A 6 -52.81 51.97 -25.73
N SER A 7 -53.95 51.28 -25.69
CA SER A 7 -54.11 50.07 -24.92
C SER A 7 -53.49 48.89 -25.67
N GLN A 8 -52.66 48.13 -24.94
CA GLN A 8 -52.46 46.69 -25.09
C GLN A 8 -51.81 46.19 -26.39
N PHE A 9 -50.47 46.21 -26.42
CA PHE A 9 -49.71 45.06 -26.92
C PHE A 9 -48.45 44.86 -26.06
N ARG A 10 -48.64 44.52 -24.77
CA ARG A 10 -47.60 43.81 -24.01
C ARG A 10 -47.51 42.40 -24.60
N LYS A 11 -46.66 42.20 -25.60
CA LYS A 11 -46.15 40.86 -25.90
C LYS A 11 -45.43 40.39 -24.63
N LYS A 12 -45.93 39.32 -24.00
CA LYS A 12 -45.15 38.59 -22.99
C LYS A 12 -43.81 38.24 -23.64
N PRO A 13 -42.65 38.54 -23.03
CA PRO A 13 -41.43 37.91 -23.48
C PRO A 13 -41.62 36.42 -23.23
N SER A 14 -41.71 35.66 -24.32
CA SER A 14 -41.55 34.21 -24.28
C SER A 14 -40.29 33.92 -23.49
N LYS A 15 -40.35 32.94 -22.58
CA LYS A 15 -39.16 32.40 -21.91
C LYS A 15 -38.24 31.82 -23.00
N VAL A 16 -37.41 32.66 -23.58
CA VAL A 16 -36.23 32.20 -24.29
C VAL A 16 -35.33 31.70 -23.18
N SER A 17 -35.19 30.39 -23.11
CA SER A 17 -34.14 29.72 -22.34
C SER A 17 -32.81 30.02 -23.01
N GLU A 18 -32.39 31.27 -23.02
CA GLU A 18 -31.04 31.69 -23.36
C GLU A 18 -30.17 31.33 -22.15
N VAL A 19 -29.65 30.12 -22.15
CA VAL A 19 -28.48 29.81 -21.34
C VAL A 19 -27.38 30.71 -21.91
N THR A 20 -27.09 31.81 -21.22
CA THR A 20 -26.05 32.74 -21.66
C THR A 20 -24.71 32.02 -21.60
N PRO A 21 -23.78 32.27 -22.54
CA PRO A 21 -22.43 31.67 -22.54
C PRO A 21 -21.70 31.84 -21.20
N PHE A 22 -22.04 32.89 -20.45
CA PHE A 22 -21.58 33.14 -19.09
C PHE A 22 -21.99 32.06 -18.08
N HIS A 23 -23.22 31.54 -18.18
CA HIS A 23 -23.71 30.47 -17.33
C HIS A 23 -23.01 29.13 -17.62
N GLU A 24 -22.77 28.82 -18.90
CA GLU A 24 -22.00 27.65 -19.32
C GLU A 24 -20.55 27.71 -18.82
N CYS A 25 -19.90 28.87 -18.96
CA CYS A 25 -18.56 29.12 -18.41
C CYS A 25 -18.51 28.90 -16.89
N LYS A 26 -19.52 29.39 -16.15
CA LYS A 26 -19.60 29.23 -14.69
C LYS A 26 -19.82 27.77 -14.27
N GLN A 27 -20.59 27.00 -15.03
CA GLN A 27 -20.76 25.56 -14.79
C GLN A 27 -19.47 24.79 -15.08
N LEU A 28 -18.76 25.14 -16.17
CA LEU A 28 -17.49 24.52 -16.54
C LEU A 28 -16.41 24.74 -15.46
N ILE A 29 -16.28 25.99 -14.98
CA ILE A 29 -15.35 26.34 -13.89
C ILE A 29 -15.63 25.50 -12.64
N ARG A 30 -16.90 25.43 -12.21
CA ARG A 30 -17.28 24.63 -11.04
C ARG A 30 -16.98 23.14 -11.20
N SER A 31 -17.19 22.59 -12.41
CA SER A 31 -16.85 21.20 -12.70
C SER A 31 -15.34 20.97 -12.57
N LYS A 32 -14.53 21.87 -13.13
CA LYS A 32 -13.06 21.78 -13.09
C LYS A 32 -12.50 21.96 -11.68
N GLU A 33 -13.04 22.89 -10.89
CA GLU A 33 -12.68 23.06 -9.48
C GLU A 33 -12.99 21.80 -8.66
N LYS A 34 -14.14 21.15 -8.92
CA LYS A 34 -14.49 19.89 -8.28
C LYS A 34 -13.53 18.76 -8.68
N GLU A 35 -13.27 18.58 -9.97
CA GLU A 35 -12.29 17.59 -10.48
C GLU A 35 -10.92 17.76 -9.82
N TYR A 36 -10.45 19.00 -9.71
CA TYR A 36 -9.16 19.32 -9.07
C TYR A 36 -9.16 19.01 -7.57
N THR A 37 -10.25 19.33 -6.86
CA THR A 37 -10.39 19.05 -5.42
C THR A 37 -10.43 17.54 -5.15
N ASP A 38 -11.18 16.79 -5.96
CA ASP A 38 -11.25 15.32 -5.87
C ASP A 38 -9.88 14.69 -6.15
N LEU A 39 -9.13 15.22 -7.12
CA LEU A 39 -7.78 14.78 -7.45
C LEU A 39 -6.77 15.03 -6.32
N LEU A 40 -6.85 16.20 -5.66
CA LEU A 40 -6.04 16.52 -4.48
C LEU A 40 -6.32 15.60 -3.29
N LEU A 41 -7.60 15.31 -3.01
CA LEU A 41 -7.99 14.37 -1.97
C LEU A 41 -7.42 12.97 -2.24
N LYS A 42 -7.55 12.50 -3.49
CA LYS A 42 -7.01 11.20 -3.90
C LYS A 42 -5.49 11.14 -3.79
N TYR A 43 -4.81 12.24 -4.13
CA TYR A 43 -3.37 12.38 -3.97
C TYR A 43 -2.94 12.23 -2.50
N GLN A 44 -3.59 12.97 -1.59
CA GLN A 44 -3.31 12.90 -0.15
C GLN A 44 -3.57 11.50 0.43
N GLN A 45 -4.65 10.85 0.01
CA GLN A 45 -4.95 9.48 0.41
C GLN A 45 -3.83 8.52 -0.02
N LEU A 46 -3.39 8.60 -1.28
CA LEU A 46 -2.30 7.76 -1.79
C LEU A 46 -0.95 8.02 -1.11
N GLU A 47 -0.64 9.26 -0.74
CA GLU A 47 0.57 9.57 0.03
C GLU A 47 0.55 8.91 1.42
N ASN A 48 -0.58 8.97 2.12
CA ASN A 48 -0.73 8.33 3.43
C ASN A 48 -0.61 6.81 3.32
N GLU A 49 -1.26 6.22 2.31
CA GLU A 49 -1.15 4.80 2.04
C GLU A 49 0.28 4.36 1.69
N LEU A 50 1.04 5.18 0.95
CA LEU A 50 2.44 4.92 0.64
C LEU A 50 3.30 4.93 1.90
N LYS A 51 3.14 5.93 2.77
CA LYS A 51 3.84 5.99 4.06
C LYS A 51 3.58 4.73 4.89
N ASN A 52 2.32 4.31 4.99
CA ASN A 52 1.95 3.10 5.74
C ASN A 52 2.57 1.84 5.12
N ALA A 53 2.55 1.71 3.79
CA ALA A 53 3.16 0.57 3.10
C ALA A 53 4.69 0.51 3.30
N PHE A 54 5.37 1.66 3.29
CA PHE A 54 6.80 1.73 3.60
C PHE A 54 7.12 1.29 5.03
N THR A 55 6.34 1.77 6.00
CA THR A 55 6.48 1.38 7.41
C THR A 55 6.31 -0.13 7.56
N ASN A 56 5.23 -0.70 7.00
CA ASN A 56 4.97 -2.14 7.07
C ASN A 56 6.10 -2.96 6.44
N ARG A 57 6.58 -2.58 5.26
CA ARG A 57 7.73 -3.25 4.61
C ARG A 57 8.96 -3.24 5.52
N THR A 58 9.22 -2.11 6.19
CA THR A 58 10.39 -1.95 7.06
C THR A 58 10.25 -2.84 8.30
N THR A 59 9.08 -2.88 8.92
CA THR A 59 8.78 -3.77 10.04
C THR A 59 9.00 -5.24 9.68
N LEU A 60 8.48 -5.68 8.52
CA LEU A 60 8.66 -7.05 8.04
C LEU A 60 10.14 -7.38 7.80
N LYS A 61 10.93 -6.46 7.24
CA LYS A 61 12.39 -6.66 7.05
C LYS A 61 13.13 -6.78 8.39
N VAL A 62 12.74 -6.01 9.39
CA VAL A 62 13.31 -6.12 10.74
C VAL A 62 12.98 -7.48 11.38
N GLU A 63 11.74 -7.94 11.21
CA GLU A 63 11.32 -9.25 11.69
C GLU A 63 12.06 -10.40 10.99
N LEU A 64 12.19 -10.33 9.66
CA LEU A 64 12.97 -11.27 8.86
C LEU A 64 14.41 -11.38 9.39
N ASN A 65 15.10 -10.25 9.57
CA ASN A 65 16.48 -10.24 10.07
C ASN A 65 16.60 -10.93 11.44
N LYS A 66 15.65 -10.70 12.36
CA LYS A 66 15.65 -11.35 13.68
C LYS A 66 15.51 -12.87 13.56
N ILE A 67 14.64 -13.34 12.68
CA ILE A 67 14.41 -14.78 12.48
C ILE A 67 15.60 -15.42 11.78
N GLU A 68 16.23 -14.74 10.82
CA GLU A 68 17.46 -15.21 10.17
C GLU A 68 18.62 -15.33 11.17
N GLU A 69 18.78 -14.36 12.07
CA GLU A 69 19.79 -14.44 13.14
C GLU A 69 19.52 -15.62 14.09
N GLU A 70 18.27 -15.85 14.48
CA GLU A 70 17.90 -16.99 15.30
C GLU A 70 18.15 -18.32 14.58
N CYS A 71 17.85 -18.39 13.28
CA CYS A 71 18.13 -19.57 12.46
C CYS A 71 19.62 -19.90 12.43
N LYS A 72 20.47 -18.90 12.18
CA LYS A 72 21.94 -19.05 12.20
C LYS A 72 22.47 -19.53 13.55
N LYS A 73 21.92 -19.02 14.66
CA LYS A 73 22.28 -19.46 16.02
C LYS A 73 21.91 -20.93 16.25
N GLN A 74 20.72 -21.34 15.81
CA GLN A 74 20.28 -22.73 15.92
C GLN A 74 21.12 -23.66 15.04
N GLU A 75 21.48 -23.26 13.83
CA GLU A 75 22.38 -24.00 12.93
C GLU A 75 23.76 -24.21 13.57
N ALA A 76 24.36 -23.15 14.12
CA ALA A 76 25.63 -23.27 14.82
C ALA A 76 25.54 -24.23 16.03
N ARG A 77 24.42 -24.18 16.76
CA ARG A 77 24.17 -25.10 17.89
C ARG A 77 23.96 -26.54 17.43
N TYR A 78 23.27 -26.75 16.31
CA TYR A 78 23.08 -28.07 15.70
C TYR A 78 24.43 -28.69 15.33
N GLU A 79 25.27 -27.96 14.62
CA GLU A 79 26.60 -28.43 14.22
C GLU A 79 27.47 -28.79 15.42
N LEU A 80 27.44 -27.95 16.48
CA LEU A 80 28.16 -28.24 17.72
C LEU A 80 27.67 -29.53 18.40
N LEU A 81 26.36 -29.74 18.49
CA LEU A 81 25.80 -30.96 19.08
C LEU A 81 26.15 -32.20 18.25
N ARG A 82 26.09 -32.08 16.92
CA ARG A 82 26.44 -33.15 16.00
C ARG A 82 27.92 -33.55 16.12
N ALA A 83 28.81 -32.57 16.19
CA ALA A 83 30.23 -32.80 16.45
C ALA A 83 30.44 -33.48 17.81
N LYS A 84 29.82 -32.97 18.88
CA LYS A 84 29.89 -33.60 20.21
C LYS A 84 29.36 -35.03 20.21
N ALA A 85 28.26 -35.30 19.50
CA ALA A 85 27.70 -36.65 19.39
C ALA A 85 28.70 -37.62 18.74
N SER A 86 29.42 -37.18 17.70
CA SER A 86 30.44 -38.00 17.03
C SER A 86 31.63 -38.36 17.92
N MET A 87 31.96 -37.51 18.89
CA MET A 87 33.05 -37.72 19.85
C MET A 87 32.64 -38.60 21.04
N ASN A 88 31.34 -38.82 21.24
CA ASN A 88 30.82 -39.57 22.38
C ASN A 88 30.30 -40.96 21.97
N LYS A 89 30.07 -41.83 22.94
CA LYS A 89 29.55 -43.18 22.74
C LYS A 89 28.43 -43.49 23.74
N GLY A 90 27.67 -44.56 23.47
CA GLY A 90 26.64 -45.05 24.38
C GLY A 90 25.51 -44.04 24.64
N ALA A 91 25.10 -43.90 25.90
CA ALA A 91 23.97 -43.06 26.29
C ALA A 91 24.18 -41.57 25.97
N VAL A 92 25.41 -41.05 26.15
CA VAL A 92 25.72 -39.63 25.91
C VAL A 92 25.56 -39.28 24.42
N LYS A 93 26.02 -40.16 23.52
CA LYS A 93 25.83 -39.97 22.08
C LYS A 93 24.35 -39.88 21.72
N ARG A 94 23.52 -40.81 22.21
CA ARG A 94 22.07 -40.83 21.93
C ARG A 94 21.37 -39.56 22.40
N ILE A 95 21.68 -39.08 23.61
CA ILE A 95 21.11 -37.82 24.14
C ILE A 95 21.48 -36.63 23.24
N LEU A 96 22.73 -36.55 22.80
CA LEU A 96 23.19 -35.46 21.92
C LEU A 96 22.53 -35.53 20.53
N GLU A 97 22.34 -36.73 19.97
CA GLU A 97 21.65 -36.96 18.70
C GLU A 97 20.16 -36.58 18.80
N GLU A 98 19.48 -36.94 19.89
CA GLU A 98 18.10 -36.54 20.15
C GLU A 98 17.96 -35.02 20.26
N GLN A 99 18.87 -34.35 20.98
CA GLN A 99 18.90 -32.90 21.07
C GLN A 99 19.16 -32.25 19.71
N ALA A 100 20.09 -32.79 18.92
CA ALA A 100 20.37 -32.30 17.57
C ALA A 100 19.12 -32.43 16.66
N LEU A 101 18.40 -33.54 16.73
CA LEU A 101 17.15 -33.75 15.97
C LEU A 101 16.07 -32.72 16.33
N LEU A 102 15.94 -32.37 17.62
CA LEU A 102 15.00 -31.34 18.05
C LEU A 102 15.35 -29.96 17.49
N ILE A 103 16.64 -29.61 17.49
CA ILE A 103 17.12 -28.36 16.91
C ILE A 103 16.95 -28.36 15.40
N GLU A 104 17.23 -29.46 14.71
CA GLU A 104 17.02 -29.59 13.26
C GLU A 104 15.55 -29.32 12.87
N LYS A 105 14.60 -29.85 13.65
CA LYS A 105 13.17 -29.56 13.48
C LYS A 105 12.85 -28.08 13.72
N SER A 106 13.52 -27.45 14.68
CA SER A 106 13.38 -26.00 14.94
C SER A 106 13.90 -25.17 13.78
N ILE A 107 15.08 -25.49 13.25
CA ILE A 107 15.68 -24.84 12.07
C ILE A 107 14.76 -24.94 10.86
N LYS A 108 14.17 -26.12 10.60
CA LYS A 108 13.18 -26.31 9.52
C LYS A 108 11.97 -25.39 9.68
N LYS A 109 11.46 -25.22 10.89
CA LYS A 109 10.35 -24.27 11.16
C LYS A 109 10.76 -22.81 10.95
N LEU A 110 11.98 -22.44 11.30
CA LEU A 110 12.50 -21.09 11.08
C LEU A 110 12.65 -20.79 9.57
N HIS A 111 13.18 -21.74 8.78
CA HIS A 111 13.25 -21.60 7.32
C HIS A 111 11.89 -21.36 6.68
N ILE A 112 10.86 -22.13 7.07
CA ILE A 112 9.49 -21.92 6.57
C ILE A 112 8.99 -20.51 6.90
N LYS A 113 9.28 -19.99 8.09
CA LYS A 113 8.92 -18.62 8.47
C LYS A 113 9.67 -17.56 7.66
N ILE A 114 10.97 -17.76 7.42
CA ILE A 114 11.80 -16.89 6.58
C ILE A 114 11.23 -16.84 5.16
N GLU A 115 10.91 -17.99 4.57
CA GLU A 115 10.28 -18.06 3.25
C GLU A 115 8.93 -17.34 3.20
N ALA A 116 8.07 -17.56 4.20
CA ALA A 116 6.78 -16.88 4.29
C ALA A 116 6.92 -15.35 4.36
N LEU A 117 7.84 -14.85 5.19
CA LEU A 117 8.12 -13.41 5.30
C LEU A 117 8.71 -12.84 4.01
N ASN A 118 9.60 -13.57 3.33
CA ASN A 118 10.15 -13.13 2.05
C ASN A 118 9.06 -12.99 0.98
N ILE A 119 8.11 -13.94 0.93
CA ILE A 119 6.95 -13.85 0.03
C ILE A 119 6.09 -12.63 0.38
N GLU A 120 5.84 -12.39 1.67
CA GLU A 120 5.04 -11.24 2.11
C GLU A 120 5.72 -9.91 1.77
N ILE A 121 7.03 -9.79 2.00
CA ILE A 121 7.83 -8.62 1.65
C ILE A 121 7.77 -8.38 0.13
N ALA A 122 7.94 -9.42 -0.69
CA ALA A 122 7.86 -9.30 -2.14
C ALA A 122 6.46 -8.83 -2.60
N ALA A 123 5.39 -9.34 -1.99
CA ALA A 123 4.04 -8.90 -2.25
C ALA A 123 3.82 -7.43 -1.87
N GLN A 124 4.39 -6.97 -0.76
CA GLN A 124 4.34 -5.56 -0.35
C GLN A 124 5.15 -4.66 -1.30
N GLU A 125 6.30 -5.11 -1.78
CA GLU A 125 7.12 -4.37 -2.74
C GLU A 125 6.41 -4.18 -4.07
N LEU A 126 5.70 -5.19 -4.57
CA LEU A 126 4.87 -5.09 -5.77
C LEU A 126 3.72 -4.08 -5.58
N LYS A 127 3.00 -4.17 -4.45
CA LYS A 127 1.94 -3.21 -4.12
C LYS A 127 2.47 -1.78 -4.05
N LEU A 128 3.63 -1.59 -3.41
CA LEU A 128 4.26 -0.29 -3.28
C LEU A 128 4.65 0.29 -4.64
N LYS A 129 5.23 -0.53 -5.54
CA LYS A 129 5.55 -0.11 -6.91
C LYS A 129 4.32 0.41 -7.65
N ASN A 130 3.20 -0.32 -7.59
CA ASN A 130 1.94 0.10 -8.21
C ASN A 130 1.41 1.41 -7.63
N LYS A 131 1.48 1.59 -6.31
CA LYS A 131 1.05 2.84 -5.65
C LYS A 131 1.93 4.03 -6.00
N VAL A 132 3.25 3.83 -6.10
CA VAL A 132 4.19 4.88 -6.55
C VAL A 132 3.87 5.31 -7.97
N GLU A 133 3.59 4.38 -8.87
CA GLU A 133 3.20 4.70 -10.25
C GLU A 133 1.86 5.44 -10.31
N ALA A 134 0.86 5.02 -9.51
CA ALA A 134 -0.41 5.73 -9.41
C ALA A 134 -0.25 7.16 -8.89
N ASN A 135 0.60 7.36 -7.87
CA ASN A 135 0.91 8.68 -7.35
C ASN A 135 1.60 9.55 -8.42
N ARG A 136 2.55 8.98 -9.18
CA ARG A 136 3.22 9.68 -10.29
C ARG A 136 2.22 10.18 -11.33
N LYS A 137 1.28 9.33 -11.78
CA LYS A 137 0.23 9.70 -12.73
C LYS A 137 -0.67 10.82 -12.21
N ILE A 138 -1.00 10.82 -10.93
CA ILE A 138 -1.81 11.90 -10.32
C ILE A 138 -1.02 13.21 -10.26
N ARG A 139 0.28 13.17 -9.94
CA ARG A 139 1.14 14.37 -9.99
C ARG A 139 1.21 14.95 -11.40
N GLU A 140 1.35 14.09 -12.41
CA GLU A 140 1.34 14.49 -13.83
C GLU A 140 0.01 15.15 -14.25
N LEU A 141 -1.12 14.80 -13.61
CA LEU A 141 -2.43 15.43 -13.87
C LEU A 141 -2.64 16.75 -13.10
N LEU A 142 -1.84 17.00 -12.06
CA LEU A 142 -1.92 18.22 -11.23
C LEU A 142 -0.96 19.33 -11.72
N HIS A 143 0.02 19.00 -12.57
CA HIS A 143 1.01 19.93 -13.15
C HIS A 143 0.67 20.29 -14.60
#